data_AF-A0A5R2MTB1-F1
#
_entry.id   AF-A0A5R2MTB1-F1
#
_cell.length_a   1.000
_cell.length_b   1.000
_cell.length_c   1.000
_cell.angle_alpha   90.00
_cell.angle_beta   90.00
_cell.angle_gamma   90.00
#
_symmetry.space_group_name_H-M   'P 1'
#
loop_
_entity.id
_entity.type
_entity.pdbx_description
1 polymer ?
#
loop_
_entity_poly.entity_id
_entity_poly.type
_entity_poly.pdbx_seq_one_letter_code
_entity_poly.pdbx_strand_id
1 'polypeptide(L)' 'MQAVNDVSLSIEPGQVVGLMGDNGAGKSTLVKMMAGNFRPSHGTMRMDDKELILHKPVEARQHGIEIVHQDLALCNNLT' A
#
# COMPACT_ATOMS: atom_id res chain seq x y z
N MET A 1 -5.40 5.77 -19.44
CA MET A 1 -4.35 5.55 -18.43
C MET A 1 -4.82 6.20 -17.13
N GLN A 2 -4.96 5.45 -16.04
CA GLN A 2 -5.01 6.05 -14.71
C GLN A 2 -4.59 5.04 -13.62
N ALA A 3 -3.58 5.43 -12.85
CA ALA A 3 -2.90 4.59 -11.87
C ALA A 3 -2.97 5.25 -10.48
N VAL A 4 -4.21 5.56 -10.08
CA VAL A 4 -4.69 6.27 -8.88
C VAL A 4 -4.88 7.78 -9.09
N ASN A 5 -6.02 8.30 -8.63
CA ASN A 5 -6.39 9.71 -8.60
C ASN A 5 -7.42 10.02 -7.48
N ASP A 6 -7.13 11.06 -6.70
CA ASP A 6 -7.89 11.68 -5.58
C ASP A 6 -8.54 10.76 -4.53
N VAL A 7 -7.77 9.82 -3.99
CA VAL A 7 -8.25 8.91 -2.95
C VAL A 7 -8.02 9.47 -1.54
N SER A 8 -9.07 9.42 -0.71
CA SER A 8 -9.01 9.59 0.75
C SER A 8 -9.70 8.41 1.45
N LEU A 9 -8.98 7.72 2.32
CA LEU A 9 -9.45 6.56 3.08
C LEU A 9 -8.84 6.64 4.48
N SER A 10 -9.65 6.41 5.52
CA SER A 10 -9.19 6.17 6.89
C SER A 10 -9.47 4.73 7.30
N ILE A 11 -8.53 4.15 8.03
CA ILE A 11 -8.65 2.81 8.60
C ILE A 11 -8.28 2.94 10.07
N GLU A 12 -9.21 2.61 10.95
CA GLU A 12 -9.02 2.64 12.39
C GLU A 12 -8.47 1.29 12.91
N PRO A 13 -7.79 1.28 14.07
CA PRO A 13 -7.33 0.04 14.68
C PRO A 13 -8.47 -0.99 14.84
N GLY A 14 -8.20 -2.24 14.40
CA GLY A 14 -9.17 -3.34 14.47
C GLY A 14 -10.16 -3.41 13.30
N GLN A 15 -10.11 -2.49 12.34
CA GLN A 15 -10.94 -2.56 11.14
C GLN A 15 -10.40 -3.53 10.10
N VAL A 16 -11.32 -4.20 9.39
CA VAL A 16 -11.02 -5.00 8.20
C VAL A 16 -11.73 -4.34 7.02
N VAL A 17 -10.97 -3.90 6.02
CA VAL A 17 -11.48 -3.16 4.87
C VAL A 17 -11.23 -3.94 3.58
N GLY A 18 -12.26 -4.08 2.75
CA GLY A 18 -12.16 -4.66 1.41
C GLY A 18 -11.94 -3.60 0.35
N LEU A 19 -10.86 -3.70 -0.44
CA LEU A 19 -10.60 -2.85 -1.60
C LEU A 19 -11.00 -3.59 -2.89
N MET A 20 -12.17 -3.25 -3.45
CA MET A 20 -12.72 -3.89 -4.65
C MET A 20 -12.79 -2.94 -5.85
N GLY A 21 -12.83 -3.51 -7.05
CA GLY A 21 -12.88 -2.78 -8.32
C GLY A 21 -12.27 -3.59 -9.46
N ASP A 22 -12.47 -3.17 -10.71
CA ASP A 22 -12.03 -3.93 -11.89
C ASP A 22 -10.51 -3.98 -12.05
N ASN A 23 -10.02 -4.92 -12.87
CA ASN A 23 -8.62 -4.97 -13.25
C ASN A 23 -8.21 -3.68 -13.96
N GLY A 24 -7.09 -3.10 -13.53
CA GLY A 24 -6.64 -1.79 -14.03
C GLY A 24 -7.19 -0.59 -13.28
N ALA A 25 -8.12 -0.74 -12.33
CA ALA A 25 -8.66 0.38 -11.54
C ALA A 25 -7.66 1.02 -10.54
N GLY A 26 -6.41 0.56 -10.49
CA GLY A 26 -5.37 1.14 -9.61
C GLY A 26 -5.25 0.53 -8.22
N LYS A 27 -6.04 -0.50 -7.86
CA LYS A 27 -6.00 -1.17 -6.55
C LYS A 27 -4.60 -1.58 -6.11
N SER A 28 -3.90 -2.34 -6.96
CA SER A 28 -2.53 -2.81 -6.67
C SER A 28 -1.53 -1.66 -6.62
N THR A 29 -1.79 -0.57 -7.34
CA THR A 29 -0.95 0.63 -7.30
C THR A 29 -1.13 1.37 -5.97
N LEU A 30 -2.37 1.55 -5.50
CA LEU A 30 -2.67 2.15 -4.19
C LEU A 30 -2.01 1.37 -3.05
N VAL A 31 -2.18 0.04 -3.06
CA VAL A 31 -1.55 -0.86 -2.07
C VAL A 31 -0.02 -0.73 -2.11
N LYS A 32 0.59 -0.71 -3.31
CA LYS A 32 2.04 -0.49 -3.46
C LYS A 32 2.50 0.91 -3.01
N MET A 33 1.68 1.95 -3.13
CA MET A 33 1.99 3.27 -2.55
C MET A 33 1.98 3.21 -1.02
N MET A 34 0.99 2.54 -0.43
CA MET A 34 0.88 2.38 1.02
C MET A 34 2.08 1.65 1.64
N ALA A 35 2.67 0.70 0.91
CA ALA A 35 3.91 0.05 1.32
C ALA A 35 5.18 0.71 0.80
N GLY A 36 5.13 1.94 0.30
CA GLY A 36 6.34 2.67 -0.08
C GLY A 36 7.10 2.10 -1.30
N ASN A 37 6.47 1.27 -2.13
CA ASN A 37 7.06 0.86 -3.42
C ASN A 37 6.99 1.99 -4.45
N PHE A 38 5.97 2.85 -4.36
CA PHE A 38 5.79 4.01 -5.21
C PHE A 38 5.45 5.23 -4.37
N ARG A 39 6.00 6.40 -4.73
CA ARG A 39 5.60 7.66 -4.11
C ARG A 39 4.36 8.20 -4.82
N PRO A 40 3.33 8.68 -4.08
CA PRO A 40 2.22 9.38 -4.71
C PRO A 40 2.75 10.63 -5.42
N SER A 41 2.19 10.95 -6.59
CA SER A 41 2.54 12.18 -7.32
C SER A 41 2.00 13.43 -6.60
N HIS A 42 0.85 13.31 -5.92
CA HIS A 42 0.20 14.34 -5.11
C HIS A 42 -0.58 13.69 -3.95
N GLY A 43 -0.90 14.46 -2.91
CA GLY A 43 -1.61 13.99 -1.71
C GLY A 43 -0.67 13.58 -0.56
N THR A 44 -1.25 13.19 0.58
CA THR A 44 -0.51 12.85 1.80
C THR A 44 -1.02 11.56 2.41
N MET A 45 -0.12 10.79 3.00
CA MET A 45 -0.47 9.68 3.89
C MET A 45 -0.18 10.09 5.33
N ARG A 46 -1.03 9.64 6.26
CA ARG A 46 -0.86 9.89 7.69
C ARG A 46 -1.04 8.60 8.47
N MET A 47 -0.27 8.44 9.54
CA MET A 47 -0.40 7.38 10.52
C MET A 47 -0.28 7.99 11.91
N ASP A 48 -1.22 7.68 12.81
CA ASP A 48 -1.32 8.29 14.13
C ASP A 48 -1.24 9.84 14.07
N ASP A 49 -2.01 10.42 13.15
CA ASP A 49 -2.05 11.85 12.82
C ASP A 49 -0.74 12.48 12.31
N LYS A 50 0.34 11.73 12.18
CA LYS A 50 1.62 12.21 11.67
C LYS A 50 1.75 11.93 10.18
N GLU A 51 2.30 12.89 9.44
CA GLU A 51 2.60 12.70 8.02
C GLU A 51 3.63 11.57 7.86
N LEU A 52 3.33 10.63 6.96
CA LEU A 52 4.15 9.48 6.67
C LEU A 52 4.70 9.60 5.25
N ILE A 53 6.02 9.80 5.15
CA ILE A 53 6.73 9.87 3.88
C ILE A 53 7.56 8.60 3.75
N LEU A 54 7.28 7.83 2.69
CA LEU A 54 7.95 6.57 2.42
C LEU A 54 8.72 6.65 1.09
N HIS A 55 9.97 6.21 1.13
CA HIS A 55 10.87 6.11 -0.01
C HIS A 55 11.17 4.66 -0.40
N LYS A 56 11.04 3.73 0.57
CA LYS A 56 11.33 2.31 0.37
C LYS A 56 10.40 1.43 1.22
N PRO A 57 10.09 0.19 0.79
CA PRO A 57 9.21 -0.69 1.56
C PRO A 57 9.64 -1.03 2.98
N VAL A 58 10.94 -1.01 3.25
CA VAL A 58 11.47 -1.23 4.61
C VAL A 58 10.97 -0.18 5.61
N GLU A 59 10.73 1.05 5.17
CA GLU A 59 10.23 2.13 6.01
C GLU A 59 8.75 1.92 6.38
N ALA A 60 7.95 1.38 5.46
CA ALA A 60 6.55 1.03 5.73
C ALA A 60 6.46 -0.06 6.82
N ARG A 61 7.33 -1.07 6.74
CA ARG A 61 7.41 -2.15 7.74
C ARG A 61 7.81 -1.67 9.13
N GLN A 62 8.70 -0.68 9.22
CA GLN A 62 9.07 -0.05 10.50
C GLN A 62 7.87 0.63 11.18
N HIS A 63 6.85 1.00 10.39
CA HIS A 63 5.57 1.54 10.88
C HIS A 63 4.48 0.47 11.01
N GLY A 64 4.81 -0.82 10.87
CA GLY A 64 3.84 -1.93 11.01
C GLY A 64 2.95 -2.17 9.78
N ILE A 65 3.27 -1.55 8.64
CA ILE A 65 2.55 -1.79 7.38
C ILE A 65 3.21 -2.96 6.64
N GLU A 66 2.48 -4.07 6.52
CA GLU A 66 2.92 -5.25 5.78
C GLU A 66 2.02 -5.54 4.59
N ILE A 67 2.62 -6.04 3.51
CA ILE A 67 1.91 -6.50 2.31
C ILE A 67 2.19 -7.97 2.10
N VAL A 68 1.11 -8.71 1.86
CA VAL A 68 1.16 -10.04 1.27
C VAL A 68 1.03 -9.88 -0.25
N HIS A 69 2.07 -10.24 -0.99
CA HIS A 69 2.07 -10.17 -2.44
C HIS A 69 1.22 -11.31 -3.05
N GLN A 70 0.48 -11.01 -4.13
CA GLN A 70 -0.39 -11.99 -4.81
C GLN A 70 0.39 -13.16 -5.40
N ASP A 71 1.58 -12.89 -5.95
CA ASP A 71 2.50 -13.94 -6.32
C ASP A 71 3.28 -14.34 -5.07
N LEU A 72 3.01 -15.55 -4.58
CA LEU A 72 3.91 -16.20 -3.64
C LEU A 72 5.26 -16.27 -4.34
N ALA A 73 6.22 -15.45 -3.91
CA ALA A 73 7.63 -15.67 -4.19
C ALA A 73 8.05 -16.93 -3.41
N LEU A 74 7.54 -18.08 -3.86
CA LEU A 74 8.01 -19.39 -3.46
C LEU A 74 9.46 -19.43 -3.95
N CYS A 75 10.40 -19.38 -3.02
CA CYS A 75 11.74 -19.82 -3.31
C CYS A 75 11.62 -21.29 -3.71
N ASN A 76 11.60 -21.57 -5.01
CA ASN A 76 11.49 -22.93 -5.56
C ASN A 76 12.68 -23.84 -5.14
N ASN A 77 13.66 -23.29 -4.41
CA ASN A 77 14.89 -23.93 -3.97
C ASN A 77 15.05 -23.98 -2.44
N LEU A 78 14.00 -23.70 -1.65
CA LEU A 78 14.03 -23.97 -0.21
C LEU A 78 13.33 -25.31 0.05
N THR A 79 14.14 -26.36 0.21
CA THR A 79 13.75 -27.66 0.79
C THR A 79 13.80 -27.61 2.31
#